data_AF-A0AA97HCQ0-F1
#
_entry.id   AF-A0AA97HCQ0-F1
#
_cell.length_a   1.000
_cell.length_b   1.000
_cell.length_c   1.000
_cell.angle_alpha   90.00
_cell.angle_beta   90.00
_cell.angle_gamma   90.00
#
_symmetry.space_group_name_H-M   'P 1'
#
loop_
_entity.id
_entity.type
_entity.pdbx_description
1 polymer ?
#
loop_
_entity_poly.entity_id
_entity_poly.type
_entity_poly.pdbx_seq_one_letter_code
_entity_poly.pdbx_strand_id
1 'polypeptide(L)'
;MHIEPGVVDGAKIVLSYATAFAALGLSAKASIEMIKKDGLMSLIGRSALTTLLVFVFFEVLPHQAVGVSEVHFILGSTLFLMFGPRPLRLA
;
A
#
# COMPACT_ATOMS: atom_id res chain seq x y z
N MET A 1 -4.34 -6.64 8.54
CA MET A 1 -5.52 -7.49 8.82
C MET A 1 -5.61 -8.51 7.69
N HIS A 2 -5.27 -9.76 7.96
CA HIS A 2 -5.41 -10.84 6.98
C HIS A 2 -6.82 -11.42 7.10
N ILE A 3 -7.43 -11.79 5.96
CA ILE A 3 -8.74 -12.43 5.93
C ILE A 3 -8.52 -13.93 5.74
N GLU A 4 -9.15 -14.73 6.59
CA GLU A 4 -9.09 -16.19 6.48
C GLU A 4 -9.73 -16.67 5.17
N PRO A 5 -9.11 -17.65 4.50
CA PRO A 5 -9.67 -18.23 3.28
C PRO A 5 -11.03 -18.87 3.58
N GLY A 6 -12.03 -18.61 2.73
CA GLY A 6 -13.39 -19.14 2.87
C GLY A 6 -14.41 -18.21 3.56
N VAL A 7 -13.98 -17.07 4.12
CA VAL A 7 -14.89 -16.08 4.74
C VAL A 7 -15.55 -15.16 3.68
N VAL A 8 -14.98 -15.08 2.48
CA VAL A 8 -15.40 -14.19 1.38
C VAL A 8 -15.84 -15.04 0.19
N ASP A 9 -17.13 -15.03 -0.15
CA ASP A 9 -17.70 -15.88 -1.21
C ASP A 9 -18.55 -15.09 -2.23
N GLY A 10 -18.69 -15.65 -3.43
CA GLY A 10 -19.52 -15.16 -4.53
C GLY A 10 -19.28 -13.69 -4.90
N ALA A 11 -20.30 -12.86 -4.71
CA ALA A 11 -20.29 -11.44 -5.09
C ALA A 11 -19.19 -10.62 -4.42
N LYS A 12 -18.76 -10.98 -3.20
CA LYS A 12 -17.70 -10.26 -2.48
C LYS A 12 -16.33 -10.46 -3.11
N ILE A 13 -16.05 -11.65 -3.65
CA ILE A 13 -14.82 -11.93 -4.38
C ILE A 13 -14.79 -11.14 -5.68
N VAL A 14 -15.88 -11.15 -6.45
CA VAL A 14 -15.99 -10.37 -7.70
C VAL A 14 -15.78 -8.88 -7.42
N LEU A 15 -16.41 -8.34 -6.37
CA LEU A 15 -16.24 -6.93 -5.98
C LEU A 15 -14.79 -6.62 -5.56
N SER A 16 -14.13 -7.54 -4.85
CA SER A 16 -12.72 -7.37 -4.44
C SER A 16 -11.79 -7.31 -5.65
N TYR A 17 -11.96 -8.19 -6.63
CA TYR A 17 -11.19 -8.17 -7.86
C TYR A 17 -11.48 -6.92 -8.69
N ALA A 18 -12.75 -6.55 -8.87
CA ALA A 18 -13.12 -5.34 -9.61
C ALA A 18 -12.49 -4.09 -8.99
N THR A 19 -12.54 -3.98 -7.67
CA THR A 19 -11.94 -2.85 -6.93
C THR A 19 -10.42 -2.88 -7.00
N ALA A 20 -9.80 -4.07 -6.93
CA ALA A 20 -8.37 -4.23 -7.11
C ALA A 20 -7.92 -3.82 -8.51
N PHE A 21 -8.65 -4.22 -9.56
CA PHE A 21 -8.38 -3.79 -10.93
C PHE A 21 -8.51 -2.27 -11.09
N ALA A 22 -9.56 -1.67 -10.53
CA ALA A 22 -9.73 -0.21 -10.56
C ALA A 22 -8.57 0.51 -9.83
N ALA A 23 -8.19 0.04 -8.64
CA ALA A 23 -7.09 0.59 -7.86
C ALA A 23 -5.75 0.45 -8.59
N LEU A 24 -5.47 -0.70 -9.21
CA LEU A 24 -4.27 -0.93 -10.02
C LEU A 24 -4.24 -0.02 -11.25
N GLY A 25 -5.37 0.15 -11.95
CA GLY A 25 -5.45 1.06 -13.10
C GLY A 25 -5.15 2.51 -12.72
N LEU A 26 -5.73 2.99 -11.62
CA LEU A 26 -5.47 4.34 -11.11
C LEU A 26 -4.01 4.50 -10.65
N SER A 27 -3.45 3.49 -9.99
CA SER A 27 -2.06 3.49 -9.52
C SER A 27 -1.08 3.49 -10.69
N ALA A 28 -1.33 2.69 -11.73
CA ALA A 28 -0.51 2.66 -12.94
C ALA A 28 -0.50 4.02 -13.64
N LYS A 29 -1.66 4.67 -13.78
CA LYS A 29 -1.74 6.03 -14.32
C LYS A 29 -0.91 7.01 -13.49
N ALA A 30 -1.05 6.98 -12.16
CA ALA A 30 -0.29 7.84 -11.26
C ALA A 30 1.23 7.61 -11.38
N SER A 31 1.67 6.36 -11.45
CA SER A 31 3.10 6.02 -11.66
C SER A 31 3.63 6.56 -12.98
N ILE A 32 2.86 6.49 -14.07
CA ILE A 32 3.25 7.07 -15.37
C ILE A 32 3.41 8.58 -15.25
N GLU A 33 2.50 9.27 -14.57
CA GLU A 33 2.60 10.72 -14.34
C GLU A 33 3.81 11.08 -13.48
N MET A 34 4.14 10.28 -12.47
CA MET A 34 5.33 10.47 -11.63
C MET A 34 6.62 10.26 -12.42
N ILE A 35 6.70 9.24 -13.28
CA ILE A 35 7.86 9.02 -14.16
C ILE A 35 8.07 10.23 -15.07
N LYS A 36 6.99 10.80 -15.62
CA LYS A 36 7.06 11.99 -16.49
C LYS A 36 7.49 13.26 -15.75
N LYS A 37 7.14 13.42 -14.47
CA LYS A 37 7.43 14.62 -13.67
C LYS A 37 8.76 14.56 -12.93
N ASP A 38 9.00 13.47 -12.22
CA ASP A 38 10.12 13.32 -11.27
C ASP A 38 11.18 12.30 -11.75
N GLY A 39 10.89 11.57 -12.84
CA GLY A 39 11.80 10.59 -13.43
C GLY A 39 11.67 9.18 -12.84
N LEU A 40 12.07 8.18 -13.64
CA LEU A 40 11.99 6.76 -13.27
C LEU A 40 12.80 6.43 -11.99
N MET A 41 13.96 7.06 -11.82
CA MET A 41 14.86 6.76 -10.72
C MET A 41 14.31 7.24 -9.37
N SER A 42 13.56 8.36 -9.37
CA SER A 42 12.83 8.85 -8.19
C SER A 42 11.72 7.88 -7.78
N LEU A 43 11.01 7.31 -8.76
CA LEU A 43 9.96 6.32 -8.51
C LEU A 43 10.55 5.04 -7.90
N ILE A 44 11.61 4.47 -8.50
CA ILE A 44 12.24 3.24 -8.02
C ILE A 44 12.79 3.43 -6.59
N GLY A 45 13.51 4.53 -6.33
CA GLY A 45 14.08 4.80 -5.01
C GLY A 45 13.01 4.90 -3.92
N ARG A 46 11.93 5.64 -4.18
CA ARG A 46 10.82 5.82 -3.22
C ARG A 46 10.03 4.52 -3.03
N SER A 47 9.79 3.75 -4.10
CA SER A 47 9.14 2.45 -4.01
C SER A 47 9.97 1.46 -3.19
N ALA A 48 11.27 1.33 -3.45
CA ALA A 48 12.14 0.43 -2.72
C ALA A 48 12.21 0.80 -1.22
N LEU A 49 12.37 2.09 -0.92
CA LEU A 49 12.39 2.56 0.47
C LEU A 49 11.06 2.33 1.18
N THR A 50 9.93 2.58 0.50
CA THR A 50 8.60 2.36 1.07
C THR A 50 8.35 0.88 1.34
N THR A 51 8.71 -0.02 0.42
CA THR A 51 8.58 -1.47 0.62
C THR A 51 9.41 -1.95 1.82
N LEU A 52 10.64 -1.46 1.97
CA LEU A 52 11.49 -1.79 3.11
C LEU A 52 10.88 -1.29 4.43
N LEU A 53 10.37 -0.05 4.46
CA LEU A 53 9.70 0.51 5.63
C LEU A 53 8.46 -0.29 6.02
N VAL A 54 7.61 -0.64 5.05
CA VAL A 54 6.44 -1.51 5.28
C VAL A 54 6.90 -2.84 5.87
N PHE A 55 7.93 -3.47 5.30
CA PHE A 55 8.46 -4.72 5.82
C PHE A 55 8.94 -4.61 7.27
N VAL A 56 9.71 -3.57 7.60
CA VAL A 56 10.16 -3.30 8.98
C VAL A 56 8.97 -3.09 9.91
N PHE A 57 7.94 -2.37 9.47
CA PHE A 57 6.75 -2.13 10.28
C PHE A 57 5.87 -3.37 10.48
N PHE A 58 5.93 -4.34 9.55
CA PHE A 58 5.16 -5.59 9.60
C PHE A 58 5.90 -6.78 10.20
N GLU A 59 7.24 -6.79 10.24
CA GLU A 59 7.99 -7.93 10.79
C GLU A 59 8.79 -7.58 12.04
N VAL A 60 9.27 -6.33 12.16
CA VAL A 60 10.24 -5.94 13.20
C VAL A 60 9.57 -5.21 14.37
N LEU A 61 8.50 -4.44 14.13
CA LEU A 61 7.73 -3.82 15.20
C LEU A 61 6.90 -4.86 15.98
N PRO A 62 6.66 -4.67 17.29
CA PRO A 62 5.96 -5.64 18.12
C PRO A 62 4.50 -5.80 17.68
N HIS A 63 4.14 -7.01 17.24
CA HIS A 63 2.78 -7.41 16.94
C HIS A 63 2.08 -7.81 18.24
N GLN A 64 1.03 -7.09 18.61
CA GLN A 64 0.15 -7.49 19.70
C GLN A 64 -0.98 -8.33 19.10
N ALA A 65 -1.06 -9.60 19.49
CA ALA A 65 -2.20 -10.45 19.14
C ALA A 65 -3.42 -9.96 19.92
N VAL A 66 -4.41 -9.40 19.22
CA VAL A 66 -5.70 -8.98 19.81
C VAL A 66 -6.79 -9.85 19.20
N GLY A 67 -7.01 -11.03 19.78
CA GLY A 67 -8.00 -12.02 19.29
C GLY A 67 -7.52 -12.84 18.09
N VAL A 68 -8.41 -13.15 17.14
CA VAL A 68 -8.14 -13.96 15.93
C VAL A 68 -7.40 -13.19 14.82
N SER A 69 -7.01 -11.93 15.06
CA SER A 69 -6.32 -11.11 14.09
C SER A 69 -5.11 -10.41 14.72
N GLU A 70 -3.94 -10.63 14.13
CA GLU A 70 -2.71 -9.93 14.50
C GLU A 70 -2.78 -8.46 14.08
N VAL A 71 -2.58 -7.56 15.04
CA VAL A 71 -2.59 -6.11 14.79
C VAL A 71 -1.19 -5.69 14.37
N HIS A 72 -1.05 -5.32 13.10
CA HIS A 72 0.19 -4.81 12.51
C HIS A 72 0.12 -3.29 12.41
N PHE A 73 1.22 -2.62 12.76
CA PHE A 73 1.28 -1.17 12.68
C PHE A 73 1.75 -0.72 11.29
N ILE A 74 0.82 -0.63 10.34
CA ILE A 74 1.12 -0.52 8.90
C ILE A 74 1.62 0.87 8.46
N LEU A 75 1.29 1.94 9.21
CA LEU A 75 1.60 3.35 8.85
C LEU A 75 1.28 3.72 7.39
N GLY A 76 0.30 3.05 6.77
CA GLY A 76 0.07 3.12 5.33
C GLY A 76 -0.31 4.51 4.84
N SER A 77 -1.12 5.24 5.61
CA SER A 77 -1.47 6.64 5.31
C SER A 77 -0.27 7.57 5.41
N THR A 78 0.61 7.39 6.39
CA THR A 78 1.84 8.18 6.56
C THR A 78 2.80 7.96 5.40
N LEU A 79 3.04 6.69 5.03
CA LEU A 79 3.87 6.35 3.88
C LEU A 79 3.26 6.88 2.57
N PHE A 80 1.94 6.81 2.40
CA PHE A 80 1.26 7.38 1.25
C PHE A 80 1.39 8.92 1.20
N LEU A 81 1.33 9.61 2.33
CA LEU A 81 1.49 11.07 2.38
C LEU A 81 2.95 11.52 2.16
N MET A 82 3.94 10.72 2.58
CA MET A 82 5.36 11.04 2.39
C MET A 82 5.87 10.62 1.00
N PHE A 83 5.42 9.47 0.48
CA PHE A 83 5.97 8.85 -0.74
C PHE A 83 4.99 8.77 -1.92
N GLY A 84 3.72 9.12 -1.72
CA GLY A 84 2.68 9.00 -2.74
C GLY A 84 2.74 10.03 -3.88
N PRO A 85 1.72 10.03 -4.76
CA PRO A 85 1.72 10.81 -6.01
C PRO A 85 1.74 12.33 -5.81
N ARG A 86 1.23 12.79 -4.66
CA ARG A 86 1.32 14.17 -4.20
C ARG A 86 1.90 14.14 -2.79
N PRO A 87 3.23 14.02 -2.66
CA PRO A 87 3.83 14.04 -1.34
C PRO A 87 3.56 15.39 -0.69
N LEU A 88 3.35 15.36 0.63
CA LEU A 88 3.23 16.56 1.43
C LEU A 88 4.56 17.33 1.34
N ARG A 89 4.63 18.31 0.44
CA ARG A 89 5.68 19.32 0.43
C ARG A 89 5.28 20.35 1.47
N LEU A 90 6.05 20.45 2.55
CA LEU A 90 6.08 21.67 3.35
C LEU A 90 6.56 22.79 2.42
N ALA A 91 5.73 23.82 2.26
CA ALA A 91 6.08 25.03 1.53
C ALA A 91 7.19 25.80 2.24
#